data_AF-A0A8T3MUJ9-F1
#
_entry.id   AF-A0A8T3MUJ9-F1
#
_cell.length_a   1.000
_cell.length_b   1.000
_cell.length_c   1.000
_cell.angle_alpha   90.00
_cell.angle_beta   90.00
_cell.angle_gamma   90.00
#
_symmetry.space_group_name_H-M   'P 1'
#
loop_
_entity.id
_entity.type
_entity.pdbx_description
1 polymer ?
#
loop_
_entity_poly.entity_id
_entity_poly.type
_entity_poly.pdbx_seq_one_letter_code
_entity_poly.pdbx_strand_id
1 'polypeptide(L)'
;MVAWSIEDLTVLSEKCYWYPVDSYFREASQDFEAACVALADLNRHALVVIKPDAIAARLVPDVLKLVDEAGFDIVMSEPVAYDRHSYRAAWRYQTSRASSDLLLLLEAVLSKSPSLALLVRSRTEDPLPATVRASGMKGAAIPERRAPASWRTILGSPNRVLTFLHVADEPADLIREFGLLFDWRRRRELLHSFGAEPVSAASMEELEPRAGAYDVRCMRANDPDPLLQAAAERANWGTQFDLRSFWSEVEA
;
A
#
# COMPACT_ATOMS: atom_id res chain seq x y z
N MET A 1 17.60 23.61 8.43
CA MET A 1 17.56 23.97 6.99
C MET A 1 16.82 22.81 6.34
N VAL A 2 15.70 23.05 5.68
CA VAL A 2 14.91 21.98 5.05
C VAL A 2 15.73 21.42 3.88
N ALA A 3 15.91 20.10 3.84
CA ALA A 3 16.85 19.45 2.92
C ALA A 3 16.27 19.18 1.51
N TRP A 4 15.00 19.54 1.26
CA TRP A 4 14.26 19.30 0.02
C TRP A 4 12.97 20.15 -0.04
N SER A 5 12.45 20.45 -1.23
CA SER A 5 11.12 21.04 -1.43
C SER A 5 10.11 20.02 -1.97
N ILE A 6 8.83 20.39 -2.10
CA ILE A 6 7.82 19.47 -2.67
C ILE A 6 8.14 19.11 -4.14
N GLU A 7 8.76 20.03 -4.87
CA GLU A 7 9.21 19.82 -6.26
C GLU A 7 10.36 18.81 -6.38
N ASP A 8 11.12 18.59 -5.30
CA ASP A 8 12.14 17.52 -5.25
C ASP A 8 11.51 16.13 -5.03
N LEU A 9 10.26 16.07 -4.56
CA LEU A 9 9.61 14.85 -4.08
C LEU A 9 8.56 14.26 -5.03
N THR A 10 8.14 15.01 -6.05
CA THR A 10 7.12 14.59 -7.00
C THR A 10 7.25 15.36 -8.30
N VAL A 11 7.04 14.67 -9.43
CA VAL A 11 6.99 15.31 -10.76
C VAL A 11 5.56 15.71 -11.15
N LEU A 12 4.56 15.27 -10.39
CA LEU A 12 3.15 15.57 -10.66
C LEU A 12 2.76 16.94 -10.10
N SER A 13 2.35 17.85 -10.99
CA SER A 13 2.00 19.23 -10.64
C SER A 13 0.79 19.30 -9.69
N GLU A 14 -0.15 18.36 -9.80
CA GLU A 14 -1.29 18.26 -8.89
C GLU A 14 -0.84 17.94 -7.46
N LYS A 15 0.17 17.07 -7.28
CA LYS A 15 0.71 16.78 -5.95
C LYS A 15 1.45 17.99 -5.38
N CYS A 16 2.24 18.69 -6.20
CA CYS A 16 2.89 19.96 -5.79
C CYS A 16 1.88 20.99 -5.28
N TYR A 17 0.68 21.03 -5.87
CA TYR A 17 -0.38 21.94 -5.44
C TYR A 17 -1.12 21.45 -4.19
N TRP A 18 -1.53 20.17 -4.15
CA TRP A 18 -2.43 19.67 -3.11
C TRP A 18 -1.73 19.20 -1.83
N TYR A 19 -0.51 18.67 -1.91
CA TYR A 19 0.16 18.07 -0.75
C TYR A 19 0.61 19.11 0.29
N PRO A 20 1.11 20.31 -0.09
CA PRO A 20 1.45 21.34 0.88
C PRO A 20 0.28 21.81 1.74
N VAL A 21 -0.96 21.53 1.35
CA VAL A 21 -2.18 21.84 2.14
C VAL A 21 -2.87 20.59 2.72
N ASP A 22 -2.38 19.38 2.44
CA ASP A 22 -2.84 18.13 3.06
C ASP A 22 -2.22 18.01 4.47
N SER A 23 -3.07 17.80 5.48
CA SER A 23 -2.62 17.73 6.89
C SER A 23 -1.65 16.57 7.14
N TYR A 24 -1.88 15.41 6.53
CA TYR A 24 -1.02 14.23 6.72
C TYR A 24 0.37 14.46 6.15
N PHE A 25 0.45 15.09 4.98
CA PHE A 25 1.74 15.45 4.39
C PHE A 25 2.47 16.50 5.23
N ARG A 26 1.80 17.59 5.64
CA ARG A 26 2.43 18.69 6.40
C ARG A 26 2.97 18.25 7.75
N GLU A 27 2.20 17.43 8.49
CA GLU A 27 2.63 16.95 9.80
C GLU A 27 3.80 15.97 9.67
N ALA A 28 3.73 15.06 8.70
CA ALA A 28 4.83 14.14 8.43
C ALA A 28 6.08 14.88 7.94
N SER A 29 5.95 15.83 7.01
CA SER A 29 7.10 16.56 6.46
C SER A 29 7.89 17.27 7.57
N GLN A 30 7.20 17.87 8.54
CA GLN A 30 7.84 18.48 9.71
C GLN A 30 8.61 17.48 10.57
N ASP A 31 8.07 16.26 10.76
CA ASP A 31 8.75 15.22 11.51
C ASP A 31 9.96 14.67 10.75
N PHE A 32 9.84 14.48 9.43
CA PHE A 32 10.96 14.06 8.56
C PHE A 32 12.09 15.11 8.55
N GLU A 33 11.75 16.39 8.47
CA GLU A 33 12.69 17.50 8.58
C GLU A 33 13.38 17.53 9.95
N ALA A 34 12.61 17.37 11.04
CA ALA A 34 13.15 17.35 12.40
C ALA A 34 14.06 16.14 12.66
N ALA A 35 13.79 15.01 12.01
CA ALA A 35 14.64 13.82 12.03
C ALA A 35 15.82 13.90 11.05
N CYS A 36 15.97 15.02 10.30
CA CYS A 36 17.02 15.23 9.31
C CYS A 36 17.07 14.16 8.21
N VAL A 37 15.93 13.61 7.80
CA VAL A 37 15.88 12.63 6.70
C VAL A 37 16.26 13.31 5.39
N ALA A 38 17.35 12.87 4.76
CA ALA A 38 17.87 13.49 3.55
C ALA A 38 17.05 13.08 2.31
N LEU A 39 17.10 13.90 1.25
CA LEU A 39 16.48 13.56 -0.03
C LEU A 39 17.04 12.25 -0.61
N ALA A 40 18.33 11.97 -0.40
CA ALA A 40 18.95 10.72 -0.81
C ALA A 40 18.29 9.50 -0.13
N ASP A 41 17.95 9.62 1.16
CA ASP A 41 17.24 8.56 1.88
C ASP A 41 15.83 8.41 1.33
N LEU A 42 15.09 9.51 1.14
CA LEU A 42 13.75 9.46 0.54
C LEU A 42 13.76 8.82 -0.86
N ASN A 43 14.76 9.09 -1.67
CA ASN A 43 14.92 8.51 -3.00
C ASN A 43 15.34 7.04 -2.97
N ARG A 44 15.97 6.58 -1.88
CA ARG A 44 16.42 5.18 -1.73
C ARG A 44 15.39 4.27 -1.08
N HIS A 45 14.36 4.83 -0.45
CA HIS A 45 13.34 4.06 0.26
C HIS A 45 11.99 4.03 -0.44
N ALA A 46 11.22 2.97 -0.20
CA ALA A 46 9.83 2.86 -0.61
C ALA A 46 8.99 2.28 0.53
N LEU A 47 7.72 2.69 0.61
CA LEU A 47 6.74 2.10 1.50
C LEU A 47 5.91 1.09 0.72
N VAL A 48 5.92 -0.16 1.19
CA VAL A 48 5.10 -1.26 0.68
C VAL A 48 4.12 -1.65 1.76
N VAL A 49 2.83 -1.77 1.43
CA VAL A 49 1.81 -2.22 2.37
C VAL A 49 1.20 -3.51 1.85
N ILE A 50 1.40 -4.60 2.59
CA ILE A 50 0.74 -5.89 2.36
C ILE A 50 -0.66 -5.80 2.97
N LYS A 51 -1.67 -5.83 2.10
CA LYS A 51 -3.08 -5.64 2.50
C LYS A 51 -3.67 -6.91 3.12
N PRO A 52 -4.82 -6.81 3.83
CA PRO A 52 -5.46 -7.94 4.50
C PRO A 52 -5.82 -9.09 3.57
N ASP A 53 -6.17 -8.81 2.31
CA ASP A 53 -6.46 -9.81 1.28
C ASP A 53 -5.24 -10.67 0.94
N ALA A 54 -4.03 -10.13 0.95
CA ALA A 54 -2.80 -10.93 0.75
C ALA A 54 -2.49 -11.79 1.98
N ILE A 55 -2.71 -11.25 3.18
CA ILE A 55 -2.55 -11.99 4.44
C ILE A 55 -3.54 -13.16 4.48
N ALA A 56 -4.80 -12.91 4.14
CA ALA A 56 -5.85 -13.92 4.01
C ALA A 56 -5.49 -15.00 2.99
N ALA A 57 -4.89 -14.61 1.86
CA ALA A 57 -4.41 -15.52 0.83
C ALA A 57 -3.08 -16.23 1.19
N ARG A 58 -2.48 -15.95 2.36
CA ARG A 58 -1.17 -16.46 2.81
C ARG A 58 -0.01 -16.13 1.86
N LEU A 59 -0.08 -14.97 1.22
CA LEU A 59 0.90 -14.49 0.25
C LEU A 59 2.00 -13.62 0.87
N VAL A 60 2.07 -13.49 2.19
CA VAL A 60 3.13 -12.71 2.86
C VAL A 60 4.52 -13.22 2.44
N PRO A 61 4.86 -14.52 2.50
CA PRO A 61 6.18 -15.00 2.08
C PRO A 61 6.50 -14.66 0.62
N ASP A 62 5.51 -14.77 -0.27
CA ASP A 62 5.69 -14.46 -1.69
C ASP A 62 5.94 -12.97 -1.93
N VAL A 63 5.26 -12.09 -1.20
CA VAL A 63 5.52 -10.65 -1.28
C VAL A 63 6.93 -10.32 -0.77
N LEU A 64 7.34 -10.90 0.35
CA LEU A 64 8.68 -10.69 0.91
C LEU A 64 9.77 -11.14 -0.07
N LYS A 65 9.57 -12.30 -0.71
CA LYS A 65 10.45 -12.80 -1.76
C LYS A 65 10.51 -11.84 -2.95
N LEU A 66 9.38 -11.33 -3.42
CA LEU A 66 9.35 -10.36 -4.53
C LEU A 66 10.09 -9.06 -4.20
N VAL A 67 9.98 -8.57 -2.96
CA VAL A 67 10.71 -7.40 -2.48
C VAL A 67 12.22 -7.66 -2.48
N ASP A 68 12.64 -8.82 -1.99
CA ASP A 68 14.05 -9.23 -1.97
C ASP A 68 14.63 -9.40 -3.38
N GLU A 69 13.94 -10.13 -4.26
CA GLU A 69 14.34 -10.36 -5.66
C GLU A 69 14.40 -9.06 -6.47
N ALA A 70 13.58 -8.07 -6.10
CA ALA A 70 13.61 -6.73 -6.69
C ALA A 70 14.77 -5.86 -6.18
N GLY A 71 15.61 -6.39 -5.28
CA GLY A 71 16.82 -5.70 -4.80
C GLY A 71 16.56 -4.74 -3.65
N PHE A 72 15.56 -5.01 -2.81
CA PHE A 72 15.26 -4.19 -1.64
C PHE A 72 15.53 -4.94 -0.32
N ASP A 73 16.14 -4.24 0.62
CA ASP A 73 16.25 -4.66 2.02
C ASP A 73 15.08 -4.10 2.83
N ILE A 74 14.47 -4.92 3.67
CA ILE A 74 13.43 -4.45 4.59
C ILE A 74 14.10 -3.85 5.82
N VAL A 75 13.83 -2.58 6.12
CA VAL A 75 14.44 -1.85 7.25
C VAL A 75 13.44 -1.52 8.36
N MET A 76 12.14 -1.66 8.08
CA MET A 76 11.08 -1.58 9.07
C MET A 76 9.91 -2.47 8.66
N SER A 77 9.22 -3.03 9.66
CA SER A 77 7.96 -3.74 9.48
C SER A 77 7.00 -3.42 10.62
N GLU A 78 5.81 -2.92 10.30
CA GLU A 78 4.82 -2.45 11.26
C GLU A 78 3.40 -2.88 10.88
N PRO A 79 2.59 -3.37 11.84
CA PRO A 79 1.18 -3.55 11.60
C PRO A 79 0.48 -2.19 11.47
N VAL A 80 -0.37 -2.03 10.45
CA VAL A 80 -1.19 -0.83 10.26
C VAL A 80 -2.65 -1.21 10.06
N ALA A 81 -3.54 -0.65 10.87
CA ALA A 81 -4.97 -0.89 10.76
C ALA A 81 -5.65 0.23 9.98
N TYR A 82 -6.50 -0.13 9.03
CA TYR A 82 -7.38 0.83 8.37
C TYR A 82 -8.75 0.81 9.03
N ASP A 83 -9.20 1.99 9.42
CA ASP A 83 -10.61 2.27 9.65
C ASP A 83 -11.25 2.94 8.41
N ARG A 84 -12.54 3.21 8.50
CA ARG A 84 -13.28 3.90 7.42
C ARG A 84 -12.70 5.26 7.05
N HIS A 85 -12.02 5.94 7.98
CA HIS A 85 -11.53 7.31 7.80
C HIS A 85 -10.15 7.32 7.15
N SER A 86 -9.21 6.56 7.71
CA SER A 86 -7.84 6.37 7.22
C SER A 86 -7.82 5.77 5.81
N TYR A 87 -8.67 4.78 5.51
CA TYR A 87 -8.77 4.27 4.14
C TYR A 87 -9.21 5.34 3.15
N ARG A 88 -10.29 6.08 3.45
CA ARG A 88 -10.78 7.14 2.56
C ARG A 88 -9.79 8.29 2.42
N ALA A 89 -9.01 8.56 3.47
CA ALA A 89 -7.93 9.53 3.42
C ALA A 89 -6.77 9.02 2.55
N ALA A 90 -6.37 7.75 2.65
CA ALA A 90 -5.25 7.19 1.91
C ALA A 90 -5.49 7.28 0.40
N TRP A 91 -6.70 6.96 -0.05
CA TRP A 91 -7.08 7.05 -1.45
C TRP A 91 -7.86 8.31 -1.83
N ARG A 92 -7.84 9.38 -1.02
CA ARG A 92 -8.67 10.58 -1.20
C ARG A 92 -8.69 11.11 -2.64
N TYR A 93 -7.54 11.14 -3.29
CA TYR A 93 -7.37 11.67 -4.63
C TYR A 93 -7.82 10.69 -5.73
N GLN A 94 -7.84 9.39 -5.43
CA GLN A 94 -8.23 8.31 -6.34
C GLN A 94 -9.71 7.92 -6.19
N THR A 95 -10.28 7.98 -4.97
CA THR A 95 -11.64 7.53 -4.66
C THR A 95 -12.74 8.55 -4.91
N SER A 96 -12.41 9.77 -5.34
CA SER A 96 -13.40 10.79 -5.70
C SER A 96 -14.36 10.33 -6.82
N ARG A 97 -13.95 9.32 -7.61
CA ARG A 97 -14.74 8.72 -8.70
C ARG A 97 -15.28 7.32 -8.38
N ALA A 98 -15.01 6.81 -7.18
CA ALA A 98 -15.50 5.50 -6.75
C ALA A 98 -16.99 5.56 -6.42
N SER A 99 -17.76 4.56 -6.87
CA SER A 99 -19.12 4.34 -6.38
C SER A 99 -19.15 4.04 -4.88
N SER A 100 -20.26 4.35 -4.21
CA SER A 100 -20.45 4.03 -2.79
C SER A 100 -20.32 2.52 -2.51
N ASP A 101 -20.80 1.67 -3.42
CA ASP A 101 -20.68 0.21 -3.32
C ASP A 101 -19.21 -0.24 -3.32
N LEU A 102 -18.38 0.35 -4.17
CA LEU A 102 -16.95 0.07 -4.21
C LEU A 102 -16.23 0.55 -2.94
N LEU A 103 -16.61 1.71 -2.40
CA LEU A 103 -16.08 2.20 -1.12
C LEU A 103 -16.43 1.24 0.02
N LEU A 104 -17.66 0.72 0.03
CA LEU A 104 -18.11 -0.28 1.00
C LEU A 104 -17.29 -1.59 0.89
N LEU A 105 -17.03 -2.08 -0.32
CA LEU A 105 -16.20 -3.28 -0.52
C LEU A 105 -14.76 -3.07 -0.04
N LEU A 106 -14.17 -1.92 -0.34
CA LEU A 106 -12.80 -1.62 0.08
C LEU A 106 -12.70 -1.50 1.61
N GLU A 107 -13.68 -0.85 2.24
CA GLU A 107 -13.80 -0.81 3.69
C GLU A 107 -13.97 -2.22 4.28
N ALA A 108 -14.84 -3.03 3.69
CA ALA A 108 -15.10 -4.40 4.13
C ALA A 108 -13.89 -5.34 3.97
N VAL A 109 -12.97 -5.09 3.03
CA VAL A 109 -11.73 -5.86 2.88
C VAL A 109 -10.66 -5.35 3.85
N LEU A 110 -10.43 -4.04 3.87
CA LEU A 110 -9.29 -3.44 4.58
C LEU A 110 -9.47 -3.38 6.10
N SER A 111 -10.71 -3.46 6.59
CA SER A 111 -11.00 -3.47 8.04
C SER A 111 -10.94 -4.85 8.68
N LYS A 112 -10.75 -5.93 7.91
CA LYS A 112 -10.82 -7.32 8.42
C LYS A 112 -9.62 -7.72 9.28
N SER A 113 -8.45 -7.17 8.98
CA SER A 113 -7.25 -7.33 9.77
C SER A 113 -6.34 -6.13 9.58
N PRO A 114 -5.36 -5.92 10.45
CA PRO A 114 -4.23 -5.07 10.13
C PRO A 114 -3.55 -5.51 8.83
N SER A 115 -3.08 -4.53 8.07
CA SER A 115 -2.10 -4.69 7.00
C SER A 115 -0.69 -4.72 7.60
N LEU A 116 0.30 -5.11 6.80
CA LEU A 116 1.72 -5.03 7.17
C LEU A 116 2.41 -3.95 6.32
N ALA A 117 2.80 -2.85 6.94
CA ALA A 117 3.61 -1.81 6.32
C ALA A 117 5.09 -2.19 6.41
N LEU A 118 5.81 -2.06 5.30
CA LEU A 118 7.23 -2.30 5.16
C LEU A 118 7.89 -1.02 4.64
N LEU A 119 8.88 -0.51 5.35
CA LEU A 119 9.84 0.41 4.73
C LEU A 119 10.96 -0.45 4.15
N VAL A 120 11.18 -0.27 2.85
CA VAL A 120 12.21 -1.01 2.13
C VAL A 120 13.25 -0.03 1.58
N ARG A 121 14.52 -0.44 1.57
CA ARG A 121 15.66 0.33 1.10
C ARG A 121 16.27 -0.37 -0.10
N SER A 122 16.49 0.37 -1.18
CA SER A 122 17.15 -0.16 -2.37
C SER A 122 18.60 -0.54 -2.10
N ARG A 123 19.01 -1.74 -2.50
CA ARG A 123 20.42 -2.19 -2.47
C ARG A 123 21.29 -1.41 -3.45
N THR A 124 20.70 -0.96 -4.54
CA THR A 124 21.39 -0.16 -5.57
C THR A 124 21.06 1.32 -5.45
N GLU A 125 22.03 2.15 -5.83
CA GLU A 125 21.77 3.54 -6.18
C GLU A 125 21.23 3.60 -7.62
N ASP A 126 20.20 4.41 -7.83
CA ASP A 126 19.54 4.56 -9.13
C ASP A 126 18.91 5.96 -9.20
N PRO A 127 18.97 6.63 -10.36
CA PRO A 127 18.49 8.00 -10.52
C PRO A 127 16.96 8.13 -10.36
N LEU A 128 16.19 7.08 -10.61
CA LEU A 128 14.75 7.05 -10.41
C LEU A 128 14.44 6.70 -8.95
N PRO A 129 13.59 7.41 -8.21
CA PRO A 129 13.32 7.07 -6.80
C PRO A 129 12.78 5.65 -6.60
N ALA A 130 13.16 5.03 -5.48
CA ALA A 130 12.76 3.68 -5.10
C ALA A 130 11.23 3.49 -5.07
N THR A 131 10.47 4.49 -4.58
CA THR A 131 8.99 4.49 -4.65
C THR A 131 8.48 4.33 -6.07
N VAL A 132 9.06 5.07 -7.03
CA VAL A 132 8.62 5.05 -8.43
C VAL A 132 8.96 3.70 -9.08
N ARG A 133 10.16 3.16 -8.81
CA ARG A 133 10.54 1.83 -9.29
C ARG A 133 9.61 0.74 -8.72
N ALA A 134 9.41 0.72 -7.40
CA ALA A 134 8.56 -0.26 -6.74
C ALA A 134 7.09 -0.12 -7.17
N SER A 135 6.59 1.10 -7.39
CA SER A 135 5.24 1.32 -7.92
C SER A 135 5.08 0.82 -9.37
N GLY A 136 6.13 0.98 -10.19
CA GLY A 136 6.19 0.37 -11.52
C GLY A 136 6.13 -1.16 -11.47
N MET A 137 6.92 -1.77 -10.57
CA MET A 137 6.97 -3.23 -10.36
C MET A 137 5.65 -3.80 -9.82
N LYS A 138 4.98 -3.07 -8.91
CA LYS A 138 3.64 -3.39 -8.37
C LYS A 138 2.63 -3.68 -9.49
N GLY A 139 2.68 -2.90 -10.57
CA GLY A 139 1.79 -3.03 -11.73
C GLY A 139 0.40 -2.43 -11.54
N ALA A 140 -0.38 -2.36 -12.63
CA ALA A 140 -1.70 -1.74 -12.64
C ALA A 140 -2.71 -2.46 -11.73
N ALA A 141 -3.64 -1.71 -11.13
CA ALA A 141 -4.73 -2.32 -10.36
C ALA A 141 -5.72 -3.06 -11.28
N ILE A 142 -5.90 -2.57 -12.50
CA ILE A 142 -6.73 -3.14 -13.57
C ILE A 142 -6.05 -4.37 -14.16
N PRO A 143 -6.60 -5.60 -14.03
CA PRO A 143 -5.97 -6.83 -14.52
C PRO A 143 -5.52 -6.76 -15.97
N GLU A 144 -6.36 -6.21 -16.85
CA GLU A 144 -6.12 -6.15 -18.30
C GLU A 144 -4.97 -5.20 -18.68
N ARG A 145 -4.50 -4.37 -17.73
CA ARG A 145 -3.39 -3.43 -17.92
C ARG A 145 -2.10 -3.87 -17.24
N ARG A 146 -2.07 -5.06 -16.64
CA ARG A 146 -0.89 -5.54 -15.91
C ARG A 146 0.12 -6.15 -16.87
N ALA A 147 1.39 -5.80 -16.67
CA ALA A 147 2.48 -6.50 -17.34
C ALA A 147 2.61 -7.93 -16.76
N PRO A 148 3.04 -8.92 -17.57
CA PRO A 148 3.25 -10.30 -17.09
C PRO A 148 4.20 -10.39 -15.89
N ALA A 149 5.23 -9.54 -15.87
CA ALA A 149 6.25 -9.52 -14.81
C ALA A 149 5.89 -8.64 -13.59
N SER A 150 4.70 -8.01 -13.57
CA SER A 150 4.33 -7.18 -12.42
C SER A 150 3.98 -8.02 -11.19
N TRP A 151 4.25 -7.51 -9.99
CA TRP A 151 3.98 -8.22 -8.74
C TRP A 151 2.52 -8.64 -8.60
N ARG A 152 1.56 -7.79 -9.00
CA ARG A 152 0.13 -8.15 -9.00
C ARG A 152 -0.21 -9.31 -9.93
N THR A 153 0.51 -9.48 -11.03
CA THR A 153 0.34 -10.64 -11.91
C THR A 153 0.97 -11.87 -11.29
N ILE A 154 2.20 -11.77 -10.80
CA ILE A 154 2.93 -12.90 -10.19
C ILE A 154 2.18 -13.46 -8.98
N LEU A 155 1.64 -12.58 -8.14
CA LEU A 155 0.83 -12.96 -6.97
C LEU A 155 -0.59 -13.44 -7.33
N GLY A 156 -1.01 -13.33 -8.59
CA GLY A 156 -2.34 -13.76 -9.02
C GLY A 156 -3.49 -12.90 -8.45
N SER A 157 -3.30 -11.59 -8.31
CA SER A 157 -4.37 -10.69 -7.83
C SER A 157 -5.62 -10.83 -8.72
N PRO A 158 -6.79 -11.20 -8.17
CA PRO A 158 -7.92 -11.61 -9.00
C PRO A 158 -8.65 -10.43 -9.63
N ASN A 159 -8.65 -9.25 -9.00
CA ASN A 159 -9.40 -8.10 -9.49
C ASN A 159 -8.86 -6.76 -8.96
N ARG A 160 -9.60 -5.68 -9.21
CA ARG A 160 -9.24 -4.29 -8.86
C ARG A 160 -9.42 -3.93 -7.37
N VAL A 161 -10.15 -4.75 -6.61
CA VAL A 161 -10.38 -4.56 -5.16
C VAL A 161 -9.34 -5.37 -4.36
N LEU A 162 -9.20 -6.63 -4.73
CA LEU A 162 -8.26 -7.58 -4.13
C LEU A 162 -6.90 -7.49 -4.84
N THR A 163 -6.18 -6.41 -4.55
CA THR A 163 -4.90 -6.08 -5.19
C THR A 163 -3.67 -6.56 -4.44
N PHE A 164 -3.87 -7.17 -3.27
CA PHE A 164 -2.86 -7.75 -2.36
C PHE A 164 -1.85 -6.78 -1.75
N LEU A 165 -1.35 -5.80 -2.49
CA LEU A 165 -0.41 -4.83 -1.99
C LEU A 165 -0.62 -3.43 -2.58
N HIS A 166 -0.14 -2.47 -1.80
CA HIS A 166 0.00 -1.07 -2.14
C HIS A 166 1.48 -0.66 -2.03
N VAL A 167 1.87 0.32 -2.83
CA VAL A 167 3.20 0.94 -2.79
C VAL A 167 3.00 2.42 -3.01
N ALA A 168 3.63 3.26 -2.18
CA ALA A 168 3.67 4.70 -2.36
C ALA A 168 4.26 5.04 -3.74
N ASP A 169 3.59 5.91 -4.51
CA ASP A 169 3.91 6.10 -5.92
C ASP A 169 5.17 6.96 -6.14
N GLU A 170 5.35 8.03 -5.37
CA GLU A 170 6.48 8.97 -5.39
C GLU A 170 6.97 9.28 -3.97
N PRO A 171 8.16 9.87 -3.78
CA PRO A 171 8.65 10.26 -2.44
C PRO A 171 7.67 11.14 -1.65
N ALA A 172 6.90 11.99 -2.34
CA ALA A 172 5.84 12.77 -1.71
C ALA A 172 4.73 11.90 -1.10
N ASP A 173 4.34 10.80 -1.76
CA ASP A 173 3.36 9.85 -1.23
C ASP A 173 3.92 9.08 -0.03
N LEU A 174 5.21 8.71 -0.06
CA LEU A 174 5.87 8.06 1.08
C LEU A 174 5.72 8.90 2.35
N ILE A 175 6.05 10.20 2.28
CA ILE A 175 5.91 11.11 3.43
C ILE A 175 4.45 11.22 3.87
N ARG A 176 3.54 11.46 2.93
CA ARG A 176 2.12 11.60 3.21
C ARG A 176 1.53 10.36 3.87
N GLU A 177 1.86 9.18 3.35
CA GLU A 177 1.36 7.90 3.84
C GLU A 177 1.93 7.58 5.23
N PHE A 178 3.18 7.94 5.53
CA PHE A 178 3.68 7.88 6.91
C PHE A 178 2.85 8.74 7.87
N GLY A 179 2.47 9.95 7.45
CA GLY A 179 1.60 10.84 8.22
C GLY A 179 0.22 10.28 8.48
N LEU A 180 -0.28 9.46 7.55
CA LEU A 180 -1.61 8.86 7.61
C LEU A 180 -1.64 7.54 8.39
N LEU A 181 -0.63 6.69 8.22
CA LEU A 181 -0.60 5.34 8.78
C LEU A 181 -0.11 5.29 10.22
N PHE A 182 0.71 6.26 10.62
CA PHE A 182 1.32 6.30 11.95
C PHE A 182 0.97 7.59 12.66
N ASP A 183 0.54 7.47 13.92
CA ASP A 183 0.39 8.64 14.78
C ASP A 183 1.74 9.35 15.00
N TRP A 184 1.70 10.58 15.51
CA TRP A 184 2.91 11.41 15.62
C TRP A 184 4.02 10.79 16.49
N ARG A 185 3.68 10.01 17.52
CA ARG A 185 4.70 9.37 18.38
C ARG A 185 5.35 8.25 17.61
N ARG A 186 4.53 7.35 17.07
CA ARG A 186 5.02 6.18 16.35
C ARG A 186 5.77 6.58 15.10
N ARG A 187 5.27 7.57 14.35
CA ARG A 187 5.96 8.13 13.18
C ARG A 187 7.37 8.59 13.53
N ARG A 188 7.53 9.40 14.57
CA ARG A 188 8.86 9.89 15.00
C ARG A 188 9.82 8.78 15.39
N GLU A 189 9.33 7.76 16.09
CA GLU A 189 10.14 6.58 16.41
C GLU A 189 10.60 5.84 15.14
N LEU A 190 9.69 5.66 14.19
CA LEU A 190 9.96 4.90 12.96
C LEU A 190 10.89 5.63 11.98
N LEU A 191 11.05 6.96 12.07
CA LEU A 191 11.97 7.70 11.21
C LEU A 191 13.44 7.28 11.37
N HIS A 192 13.80 6.72 12.53
CA HIS A 192 15.13 6.12 12.71
C HIS A 192 15.41 4.95 11.76
N SER A 193 14.37 4.32 11.21
CA SER A 193 14.49 3.17 10.30
C SER A 193 15.12 3.52 8.95
N PHE A 194 15.12 4.80 8.55
CA PHE A 194 15.79 5.25 7.31
C PHE A 194 17.31 5.06 7.39
N GLY A 195 17.89 5.08 8.60
CA GLY A 195 19.31 4.80 8.86
C GLY A 195 19.57 3.43 9.48
N ALA A 196 18.56 2.56 9.61
CA ALA A 196 18.71 1.28 10.28
C ALA A 196 19.36 0.21 9.39
N GLU A 197 19.90 -0.83 10.02
CA GLU A 197 20.31 -2.05 9.34
C GLU A 197 19.10 -2.87 8.89
N PRO A 198 19.22 -3.70 7.84
CA PRO A 198 18.14 -4.58 7.40
C PRO A 198 17.64 -5.49 8.53
N VAL A 199 16.33 -5.70 8.56
CA VAL A 199 15.67 -6.66 9.45
C VAL A 199 16.15 -8.07 9.08
N SER A 200 16.57 -8.85 10.08
CA SER A 200 17.05 -10.22 9.85
C SER A 200 15.92 -11.15 9.40
N ALA A 201 16.24 -12.19 8.61
CA ALA A 201 15.26 -13.19 8.18
C ALA A 201 14.53 -13.88 9.33
N ALA A 202 15.20 -14.12 10.47
CA ALA A 202 14.58 -14.70 11.66
C ALA A 202 13.51 -13.78 12.27
N SER A 203 13.72 -12.47 12.25
CA SER A 203 12.74 -11.47 12.68
C SER A 203 11.55 -11.37 11.71
N MET A 204 11.73 -11.77 10.44
CA MET A 204 10.66 -11.80 9.44
C MET A 204 9.70 -12.98 9.64
N GLU A 205 10.22 -14.16 10.00
CA GLU A 205 9.41 -15.33 10.36
C GLU A 205 8.54 -15.08 11.60
N GLU A 206 8.95 -14.19 12.50
CA GLU A 206 8.15 -13.77 13.67
C GLU A 206 6.99 -12.81 13.35
N LEU A 207 6.98 -12.21 12.15
CA LEU A 207 5.88 -11.35 11.69
C LEU A 207 4.69 -12.16 11.16
N GLU A 208 4.94 -13.35 10.60
CA GLU A 208 3.91 -14.25 10.06
C GLU A 208 2.88 -14.69 11.11
N PRO A 209 3.24 -15.07 12.35
CA PRO A 209 2.30 -15.40 13.41
C PRO A 209 1.42 -14.23 13.85
N ARG A 210 1.93 -12.98 13.78
CA ARG A 210 1.14 -11.79 14.09
C ARG A 210 0.09 -11.53 13.01
N ALA A 211 0.39 -11.81 11.75
CA ALA A 211 -0.57 -11.78 10.65
C ALA A 211 -1.54 -12.99 10.68
N GLY A 212 -1.07 -14.17 11.11
CA GLY A 212 -1.83 -15.43 11.19
C GLY A 212 -2.75 -15.58 12.41
N ALA A 213 -2.59 -14.76 13.45
CA ALA A 213 -3.56 -14.66 14.56
C ALA A 213 -4.89 -14.03 14.13
N TYR A 214 -4.93 -13.38 12.95
CA TYR A 214 -6.14 -12.84 12.35
C TYR A 214 -6.79 -13.91 11.48
N ASP A 215 -7.67 -14.66 12.13
CA ASP A 215 -8.38 -15.79 11.57
C ASP A 215 -9.13 -15.45 10.27
N VAL A 216 -8.61 -15.99 9.16
CA VAL A 216 -9.20 -15.92 7.81
C VAL A 216 -10.53 -16.69 7.72
N ARG A 217 -10.98 -17.35 8.79
CA ARG A 217 -12.32 -17.95 8.86
C ARG A 217 -13.43 -16.93 8.57
N CYS A 218 -13.21 -15.62 8.72
CA CYS A 218 -14.19 -14.60 8.37
C CYS A 218 -14.39 -14.36 6.85
N MET A 219 -13.52 -14.87 5.97
CA MET A 219 -13.76 -14.87 4.51
C MET A 219 -14.22 -16.23 3.98
N ARG A 220 -13.92 -17.33 4.69
CA ARG A 220 -14.30 -18.70 4.29
C ARG A 220 -15.54 -19.25 4.99
N ALA A 221 -15.97 -18.66 6.11
CA ALA A 221 -17.09 -19.14 6.88
C ALA A 221 -18.07 -18.01 7.18
N ASN A 222 -19.32 -18.26 6.80
CA ASN A 222 -20.57 -17.55 7.06
C ASN A 222 -21.02 -16.63 5.93
N ASP A 223 -22.29 -16.80 5.57
CA ASP A 223 -23.05 -16.20 4.46
C ASP A 223 -22.46 -14.89 3.93
N PRO A 224 -22.29 -14.73 2.60
CA PRO A 224 -21.94 -13.44 2.04
C PRO A 224 -22.99 -12.44 2.51
N ASP A 225 -22.55 -11.41 3.24
CA ASP A 225 -23.42 -10.30 3.61
C ASP A 225 -24.15 -9.85 2.32
N PRO A 226 -25.49 -9.98 2.25
CA PRO A 226 -26.24 -9.70 1.04
C PRO A 226 -25.98 -8.29 0.50
N LEU A 227 -25.64 -7.34 1.38
CA LEU A 227 -25.24 -5.99 0.99
C LEU A 227 -23.88 -5.97 0.28
N LEU A 228 -22.90 -6.74 0.75
CA LEU A 228 -21.58 -6.84 0.10
C LEU A 228 -21.68 -7.59 -1.23
N GLN A 229 -22.51 -8.62 -1.32
CA GLN A 229 -22.75 -9.33 -2.58
C GLN A 229 -23.40 -8.41 -3.62
N ALA A 230 -24.47 -7.71 -3.22
CA ALA A 230 -25.14 -6.76 -4.11
C ALA A 230 -24.24 -5.55 -4.45
N ALA A 231 -23.38 -5.12 -3.53
CA ALA A 231 -22.38 -4.08 -3.78
C ALA A 231 -21.31 -4.54 -4.78
N ALA A 232 -20.85 -5.80 -4.69
CA ALA A 232 -19.91 -6.39 -5.65
C ALA A 232 -20.44 -6.32 -7.09
N GLU A 233 -21.74 -6.54 -7.28
CA GLU A 233 -22.40 -6.48 -8.59
C GLU A 233 -22.52 -5.05 -9.16
N ARG A 234 -22.52 -4.03 -8.31
CA ARG A 234 -22.72 -2.62 -8.69
C ARG A 234 -21.46 -1.77 -8.63
N ALA A 235 -20.39 -2.28 -8.03
CA ALA A 235 -19.15 -1.57 -7.79
C ALA A 235 -18.49 -1.13 -9.12
N ASN A 236 -18.28 0.18 -9.23
CA ASN A 236 -17.76 0.85 -10.43
C ASN A 236 -16.82 2.01 -10.03
N TRP A 237 -15.79 2.24 -10.85
CA TRP A 237 -14.81 3.36 -10.75
C TRP A 237 -15.16 4.58 -11.64
N GLY A 238 -16.41 4.69 -12.13
CA GLY A 238 -16.91 5.81 -12.91
C GLY A 238 -16.73 5.73 -14.43
N THR A 239 -16.36 4.57 -14.99
CA THR A 239 -16.49 4.20 -16.42
C THR A 239 -16.60 2.67 -16.55
N GLN A 240 -17.54 2.21 -17.39
CA GLN A 240 -18.08 0.84 -17.52
C GLN A 240 -17.10 -0.33 -17.26
N PHE A 241 -17.51 -1.23 -16.35
CA PHE A 241 -17.00 -2.60 -16.17
C PHE A 241 -18.23 -3.53 -16.18
N ASP A 242 -18.22 -4.56 -17.04
CA ASP A 242 -19.32 -5.53 -17.14
C ASP A 242 -18.97 -6.79 -16.35
N LEU A 243 -19.71 -7.03 -15.26
CA LEU A 243 -19.53 -8.16 -14.35
C LEU A 243 -20.21 -9.45 -14.84
N ARG A 244 -21.01 -9.41 -15.92
CA ARG A 244 -21.73 -10.59 -16.43
C ARG A 244 -20.80 -11.66 -16.99
N SER A 245 -19.61 -11.29 -17.46
CA SER A 245 -18.59 -12.21 -17.98
C SER A 245 -17.82 -12.96 -16.90
N PHE A 246 -17.78 -12.47 -15.65
CA PHE A 246 -17.02 -13.13 -14.57
C PHE A 246 -17.76 -14.34 -13.99
N TRP A 247 -19.09 -14.29 -13.87
CA TRP A 247 -19.86 -15.39 -13.26
C TRP A 247 -20.11 -16.57 -14.20
N SER A 248 -20.08 -16.38 -15.53
CA SER A 248 -20.23 -17.47 -16.50
C SER A 248 -19.04 -18.43 -16.58
N GLU A 249 -17.86 -18.01 -16.11
CA GLU A 249 -16.63 -18.85 -16.09
C GLU A 249 -16.42 -19.58 -14.76
N VAL A 250 -17.18 -19.24 -13.71
CA VAL A 250 -17.06 -19.85 -12.38
C VAL A 250 -18.03 -21.04 -12.20
N GLU A 251 -19.04 -21.17 -13.07
CA GLU A 251 -19.98 -22.31 -13.10
C GLU A 251 -19.63 -23.38 -14.16
N ALA A 252 -18.51 -23.24 -14.88
CA ALA A 252 -18.01 -24.19 -15.90
C ALA A 252 -16.70 -24.89 -15.44
#